data_AF-A0A2G6H9B8-F1
#
_entry.id   AF-A0A2G6H9B8-F1
#
_cell.length_a   1.000
_cell.length_b   1.000
_cell.length_c   1.000
_cell.angle_alpha   90.00
_cell.angle_beta   90.00
_cell.angle_gamma   90.00
#
_symmetry.space_group_name_H-M   'P 1'
#
loop_
_entity.id
_entity.type
_entity.pdbx_description
1 polymer ?
#
loop_
_entity_poly.entity_id
_entity_poly.type
_entity_poly.pdbx_seq_one_letter_code
_entity_poly.pdbx_strand_id
1 'polypeptide(L)'
;MKAYYKDHAYLYQAEESTREIEYVVFPIEPNAEDSAATYKQMEELRSRFYKADDDFKFVQLHSEENIEKPYFTQADVPGGLGATVFENKEIGYISDIFSQDTSYLMFKVDDFITIPDSVKASHILITPDTARGYQEVFTILDSLRTEVKNGANFAELAKTWSMGPSAPKGGDLGWFKQGAMVPEFNDACFYGKIGDYPIVATQFGIHLIKIEKQNGGQEHAVLAIVEKHITASTNSYNKIYADASNFASQNNTKEKFDQAVIDNKMVKKIASNIKESDQKISGLNQARSIIKWAFNNELASISNVEEMPEANCFIVAKISQIREKGTIDFEYVKDEIKPIVIRKKKAEMLKEKINNNMNSDINAMASSLNAQVETAQNISFNSFSIPKLGIEPNVISAVAYEPIEKVSKPIEGNNAIYVVEVTKRSTPEAKEDFSQEKTQLKTTIQSRVNYEMMKALKKASKIEDKRSIFF
;
A
#
# COMPACT_ATOMS: atom_id res chain seq x y z
N MET A 1 -40.16 11.65 -9.22
CA MET A 1 -38.69 11.64 -9.36
C MET A 1 -38.20 12.77 -10.25
N LYS A 2 -38.57 12.83 -11.54
CA LYS A 2 -38.17 13.92 -12.45
C LYS A 2 -38.50 15.34 -11.93
N ALA A 3 -39.67 15.54 -11.31
CA ALA A 3 -40.02 16.81 -10.66
C ALA A 3 -39.07 17.17 -9.51
N TYR A 4 -38.80 16.22 -8.60
CA TYR A 4 -37.85 16.42 -7.50
C TYR A 4 -36.44 16.76 -8.04
N TYR A 5 -35.98 16.00 -9.04
CA TYR A 5 -34.69 16.27 -9.69
C TYR A 5 -34.62 17.68 -10.27
N LYS A 6 -35.66 18.12 -11.00
CA LYS A 6 -35.73 19.48 -11.56
C LYS A 6 -35.62 20.56 -10.48
N ASP A 7 -36.33 20.39 -9.36
CA ASP A 7 -36.32 21.34 -8.25
C ASP A 7 -35.02 21.31 -7.44
N HIS A 8 -34.27 20.20 -7.50
CA HIS A 8 -33.08 19.95 -6.68
C HIS A 8 -31.82 19.70 -7.54
N ALA A 9 -31.82 20.12 -8.82
CA ALA A 9 -30.73 19.85 -9.74
C ALA A 9 -29.39 20.38 -9.24
N TYR A 10 -29.42 21.46 -8.44
CA TYR A 10 -28.24 22.05 -7.79
C TYR A 10 -27.50 21.11 -6.83
N LEU A 11 -28.14 20.03 -6.35
CA LEU A 11 -27.50 19.01 -5.50
C LEU A 11 -26.71 17.99 -6.32
N TYR A 12 -27.00 17.85 -7.61
CA TYR A 12 -26.43 16.83 -8.50
C TYR A 12 -25.50 17.49 -9.50
N GLN A 13 -24.39 18.05 -9.00
CA GLN A 13 -23.39 18.74 -9.81
C GLN A 13 -22.04 18.01 -9.74
N ALA A 14 -21.49 17.67 -10.90
CA ALA A 14 -20.11 17.23 -11.03
C ALA A 14 -19.19 18.46 -11.08
N GLU A 15 -18.21 18.54 -10.16
CA GLU A 15 -17.27 19.66 -10.12
C GLU A 15 -16.27 19.65 -11.29
N GLU A 16 -15.98 18.46 -11.82
CA GLU A 16 -15.03 18.20 -12.90
C GLU A 16 -15.59 17.13 -13.84
N SER A 17 -15.18 17.18 -15.11
CA SER A 17 -15.47 16.10 -16.06
C SER A 17 -14.61 14.88 -15.71
N THR A 18 -15.22 13.70 -15.74
CA THR A 18 -14.53 12.43 -15.52
C THR A 18 -14.82 11.43 -16.62
N ARG A 19 -13.90 10.49 -16.80
CA ARG A 19 -14.06 9.34 -17.71
C ARG A 19 -14.01 8.04 -16.91
N GLU A 20 -14.69 7.05 -17.44
CA GLU A 20 -14.48 5.65 -17.09
C GLU A 20 -14.03 4.90 -18.34
N ILE A 21 -12.97 4.12 -18.19
CA ILE A 21 -12.53 3.19 -19.22
C ILE A 21 -12.56 1.76 -18.70
N GLU A 22 -12.96 0.85 -19.58
CA GLU A 22 -12.78 -0.58 -19.44
C GLU A 22 -11.62 -1.00 -20.33
N TYR A 23 -10.63 -1.72 -19.82
CA TYR A 23 -9.46 -2.09 -20.60
C TYR A 23 -9.04 -3.55 -20.38
N VAL A 24 -8.41 -4.11 -21.42
CA VAL A 24 -7.73 -5.40 -21.37
C VAL A 24 -6.22 -5.20 -21.43
N VAL A 25 -5.48 -6.17 -20.88
CA VAL A 25 -4.03 -6.11 -20.74
C VAL A 25 -3.39 -7.24 -21.53
N PHE A 26 -2.32 -6.91 -22.25
CA PHE A 26 -1.45 -7.82 -22.98
C PHE A 26 -0.06 -7.76 -22.34
N PRO A 27 0.25 -8.64 -21.38
CA PRO A 27 1.52 -8.60 -20.66
C PRO A 27 2.69 -8.97 -21.60
N ILE A 28 3.80 -8.25 -21.49
CA ILE A 28 5.01 -8.51 -22.27
C ILE A 28 5.80 -9.59 -21.54
N GLU A 29 5.44 -10.84 -21.81
CA GLU A 29 6.04 -12.02 -21.19
C GLU A 29 7.01 -12.73 -22.13
N PRO A 30 8.07 -13.35 -21.59
CA PRO A 30 8.96 -14.18 -22.39
C PRO A 30 8.21 -15.39 -22.97
N ASN A 31 8.66 -15.83 -24.14
CA ASN A 31 8.11 -17.00 -24.81
C ASN A 31 9.07 -18.21 -24.73
N ALA A 32 8.70 -19.31 -25.40
CA ALA A 32 9.51 -20.52 -25.44
C ALA A 32 10.89 -20.33 -26.11
N GLU A 33 11.00 -19.44 -27.09
CA GLU A 33 12.27 -19.10 -27.74
C GLU A 33 13.18 -18.32 -26.78
N ASP A 34 12.63 -17.39 -26.00
CA ASP A 34 13.39 -16.64 -24.97
C ASP A 34 13.93 -17.58 -23.90
N SER A 35 13.08 -18.53 -23.47
CA SER A 35 13.46 -19.56 -22.52
C SER A 35 14.59 -20.45 -23.08
N ALA A 36 14.47 -20.90 -24.33
CA ALA A 36 15.49 -21.71 -24.97
C ALA A 36 16.81 -20.95 -25.18
N ALA A 37 16.74 -19.67 -25.54
CA ALA A 37 17.91 -18.81 -25.70
C ALA A 37 18.65 -18.60 -24.36
N THR A 38 17.90 -18.34 -23.28
CA THR A 38 18.45 -18.18 -21.93
C THR A 38 19.07 -19.49 -21.43
N TYR A 39 18.41 -20.62 -21.64
CA TYR A 39 18.95 -21.94 -21.31
C TYR A 39 20.27 -22.22 -22.04
N LYS A 40 20.36 -21.88 -23.34
CA LYS A 40 21.59 -22.02 -24.11
C LYS A 40 22.73 -21.17 -23.54
N GLN A 41 22.45 -19.94 -23.11
CA GLN A 41 23.44 -19.10 -22.42
C GLN A 41 23.91 -19.75 -21.12
N MET A 42 22.99 -20.36 -20.35
CA MET A 42 23.32 -21.09 -19.14
C MET A 42 24.21 -22.31 -19.40
N GLU A 43 23.99 -23.07 -20.47
CA GLU A 43 24.86 -24.20 -20.88
C GLU A 43 26.29 -23.73 -21.23
N GLU A 44 26.40 -22.61 -21.95
CA GLU A 44 27.69 -21.98 -22.27
C GLU A 44 28.42 -21.51 -20.99
N LEU A 45 27.68 -20.93 -20.04
CA LEU A 45 28.21 -20.53 -18.74
C LEU A 45 28.61 -21.75 -17.89
N ARG A 46 27.82 -22.82 -17.87
CA ARG A 46 28.09 -24.05 -17.10
C ARG A 46 29.44 -24.64 -17.45
N SER A 47 29.73 -24.72 -18.75
CA SER A 47 31.01 -25.21 -19.27
C SER A 47 32.22 -24.38 -18.81
N ARG A 48 32.02 -23.07 -18.62
CA ARG A 48 33.05 -22.14 -18.13
C ARG A 48 33.15 -22.18 -16.60
N PHE A 49 32.03 -22.31 -15.91
CA PHE A 49 31.95 -22.38 -14.46
C PHE A 49 32.67 -23.62 -13.91
N TYR A 50 32.57 -24.75 -14.62
CA TYR A 50 33.35 -25.96 -14.34
C TYR A 50 34.86 -25.72 -14.29
N LYS A 51 35.38 -24.78 -15.08
CA LYS A 51 36.81 -24.48 -15.21
C LYS A 51 37.23 -23.23 -14.45
N ALA A 52 36.32 -22.62 -13.67
CA ALA A 52 36.63 -21.40 -12.95
C ALA A 52 37.61 -21.68 -11.79
N ASP A 53 38.62 -20.83 -11.66
CA ASP A 53 39.58 -20.88 -10.54
C ASP A 53 39.00 -20.26 -9.26
N ASP A 54 38.06 -19.31 -9.40
CA ASP A 54 37.37 -18.62 -8.31
C ASP A 54 35.86 -18.56 -8.64
N ASP A 55 35.10 -19.37 -7.92
CA ASP A 55 33.68 -19.60 -8.19
C ASP A 55 32.84 -18.37 -7.87
N PHE A 56 33.15 -17.64 -6.80
CA PHE A 56 32.41 -16.43 -6.42
C PHE A 56 32.72 -15.26 -7.33
N LYS A 57 33.97 -15.12 -7.78
CA LYS A 57 34.32 -14.15 -8.82
C LYS A 57 33.62 -14.47 -10.14
N PHE A 58 33.46 -15.75 -10.48
CA PHE A 58 32.70 -16.16 -11.66
C PHE A 58 31.23 -15.76 -11.55
N VAL A 59 30.60 -16.06 -10.40
CA VAL A 59 29.22 -15.65 -10.08
C VAL A 59 29.06 -14.14 -10.20
N GLN A 60 29.95 -13.35 -9.58
CA GLN A 60 29.90 -11.89 -9.61
C GLN A 60 29.96 -11.30 -11.04
N LEU A 61 30.63 -11.97 -11.97
CA LEU A 61 30.78 -11.51 -13.35
C LEU A 61 29.65 -11.97 -14.29
N HIS A 62 28.90 -13.01 -13.92
CA HIS A 62 28.01 -13.71 -14.85
C HIS A 62 26.59 -13.93 -14.35
N SER A 63 26.36 -13.93 -13.04
CA SER A 63 25.03 -13.96 -12.45
C SER A 63 24.36 -12.58 -12.53
N GLU A 64 23.04 -12.56 -12.65
CA GLU A 64 22.24 -11.33 -12.59
C GLU A 64 21.83 -10.96 -11.16
N GLU A 65 21.87 -11.92 -10.25
CA GLU A 65 21.73 -11.69 -8.82
C GLU A 65 23.11 -11.69 -8.15
N ASN A 66 23.39 -10.65 -7.35
CA ASN A 66 24.61 -10.55 -6.57
C ASN A 66 24.38 -11.16 -5.19
N ILE A 67 24.81 -12.41 -5.00
CA ILE A 67 24.74 -13.09 -3.71
C ILE A 67 26.15 -13.22 -3.15
N GLU A 68 26.46 -12.45 -2.10
CA GLU A 68 27.71 -12.62 -1.36
C GLU A 68 27.65 -13.91 -0.53
N LYS A 69 28.48 -14.90 -0.90
CA LYS A 69 28.77 -16.18 -0.19
C LYS A 69 27.63 -16.71 0.69
N PRO A 70 26.52 -17.17 0.09
CA PRO A 70 25.38 -17.68 0.82
C PRO A 70 25.65 -19.06 1.45
N TYR A 71 25.09 -19.25 2.65
CA TYR A 71 25.13 -20.52 3.39
C TYR A 71 23.72 -21.14 3.39
N PHE A 72 23.60 -22.39 2.97
CA PHE A 72 22.32 -23.08 2.84
C PHE A 72 22.23 -24.27 3.75
N THR A 73 21.14 -24.40 4.50
CA THR A 73 20.80 -25.69 5.11
C THR A 73 20.37 -26.69 4.03
N GLN A 74 20.26 -27.97 4.37
CA GLN A 74 19.74 -28.98 3.45
C GLN A 74 18.34 -28.63 2.90
N ALA A 75 17.49 -27.96 3.67
CA ALA A 75 16.15 -27.58 3.22
C ALA A 75 16.18 -26.38 2.26
N ASP A 76 17.20 -25.53 2.36
CA ASP A 76 17.28 -24.25 1.64
C ASP A 76 18.06 -24.36 0.31
N VAL A 77 18.69 -25.51 0.04
CA VAL A 77 19.39 -25.74 -1.24
C VAL A 77 18.40 -25.60 -2.41
N PRO A 78 18.66 -24.69 -3.38
CA PRO A 78 17.77 -24.49 -4.52
C PRO A 78 17.53 -25.75 -5.37
N GLY A 79 16.42 -25.75 -6.10
CA GLY A 79 16.06 -26.86 -7.02
C GLY A 79 15.68 -28.17 -6.33
N GLY A 80 15.51 -28.19 -5.00
CA GLY A 80 15.22 -29.40 -4.24
C GLY A 80 16.40 -30.38 -4.16
N LEU A 81 17.62 -29.89 -4.44
CA LEU A 81 18.84 -30.70 -4.51
C LEU A 81 19.54 -30.89 -3.15
N GLY A 82 18.89 -30.49 -2.06
CA GLY A 82 19.45 -30.56 -0.71
C GLY A 82 19.94 -31.92 -0.29
N ALA A 83 19.12 -32.97 -0.47
CA ALA A 83 19.54 -34.34 -0.16
C ALA A 83 20.78 -34.75 -0.96
N THR A 84 20.79 -34.49 -2.28
CA THR A 84 21.95 -34.79 -3.15
C THR A 84 23.21 -34.08 -2.68
N VAL A 85 23.12 -32.79 -2.35
CA VAL A 85 24.27 -31.99 -1.89
C VAL A 85 24.81 -32.53 -0.55
N PHE A 86 23.94 -32.75 0.43
CA PHE A 86 24.35 -33.12 1.80
C PHE A 86 24.68 -34.61 1.97
N GLU A 87 24.14 -35.49 1.14
CA GLU A 87 24.48 -36.93 1.14
C GLU A 87 25.82 -37.18 0.42
N ASN A 88 26.07 -36.53 -0.72
CA ASN A 88 27.29 -36.75 -1.50
C ASN A 88 28.49 -35.96 -0.96
N LYS A 89 28.27 -34.76 -0.42
CA LYS A 89 29.32 -33.84 0.08
C LYS A 89 30.47 -33.61 -0.90
N GLU A 90 30.17 -33.59 -2.20
CA GLU A 90 31.16 -33.44 -3.25
C GLU A 90 31.46 -31.95 -3.50
N ILE A 91 32.60 -31.47 -2.99
CA ILE A 91 33.11 -30.13 -3.33
C ILE A 91 33.41 -30.08 -4.83
N GLY A 92 32.95 -29.01 -5.48
CA GLY A 92 33.05 -28.83 -6.92
C GLY A 92 31.89 -29.44 -7.71
N TYR A 93 30.94 -30.13 -7.06
CA TYR A 93 29.71 -30.59 -7.71
C TYR A 93 28.96 -29.41 -8.32
N ILE A 94 28.60 -29.51 -9.60
CA ILE A 94 27.78 -28.53 -10.32
C ILE A 94 26.42 -29.14 -10.61
N SER A 95 25.36 -28.48 -10.17
CA SER A 95 23.99 -28.89 -10.44
C SER A 95 23.67 -28.91 -11.93
N ASP A 96 22.60 -29.60 -12.31
CA ASP A 96 21.96 -29.32 -13.59
C ASP A 96 21.34 -27.91 -13.60
N ILE A 97 21.02 -27.41 -14.78
CA ILE A 97 20.29 -26.15 -14.94
C ILE A 97 18.83 -26.45 -14.64
N PHE A 98 18.25 -25.71 -13.70
CA PHE A 98 16.84 -25.83 -13.35
C PHE A 98 16.15 -24.46 -13.37
N SER A 99 14.84 -24.46 -13.61
CA SER A 99 14.03 -23.26 -13.56
C SER A 99 13.53 -22.99 -12.15
N GLN A 100 13.62 -21.75 -11.70
CA GLN A 100 12.97 -21.27 -10.49
C GLN A 100 12.34 -19.92 -10.80
N ASP A 101 11.04 -19.80 -10.57
CA ASP A 101 10.24 -18.62 -10.91
C ASP A 101 10.42 -18.19 -12.38
N THR A 102 11.02 -17.02 -12.63
CA THR A 102 11.29 -16.47 -13.96
C THR A 102 12.75 -16.60 -14.39
N SER A 103 13.52 -17.49 -13.75
CA SER A 103 14.95 -17.61 -13.95
C SER A 103 15.40 -19.05 -14.22
N TYR A 104 16.56 -19.17 -14.85
CA TYR A 104 17.36 -20.39 -14.82
C TYR A 104 18.52 -20.24 -13.86
N LEU A 105 18.73 -21.28 -13.05
CA LEU A 105 19.77 -21.33 -12.05
C LEU A 105 20.64 -22.57 -12.26
N MET A 106 21.89 -22.45 -11.85
CA MET A 106 22.77 -23.57 -11.52
C MET A 106 23.65 -23.15 -10.34
N PHE A 107 24.13 -24.12 -9.58
CA PHE A 107 25.09 -23.84 -8.51
C PHE A 107 26.27 -24.79 -8.54
N LYS A 108 27.37 -24.34 -7.94
CA LYS A 108 28.53 -25.15 -7.61
C LYS A 108 28.72 -25.19 -6.11
N VAL A 109 28.97 -26.38 -5.57
CA VAL A 109 29.30 -26.57 -4.15
C VAL A 109 30.73 -26.13 -3.94
N ASP A 110 30.93 -25.03 -3.21
CA ASP A 110 32.25 -24.46 -2.90
C ASP A 110 32.85 -25.12 -1.65
N ASP A 111 32.06 -25.24 -0.57
CA ASP A 111 32.50 -25.80 0.70
C ASP A 111 31.31 -26.27 1.56
N PHE A 112 31.60 -26.96 2.66
CA PHE A 112 30.66 -27.23 3.74
C PHE A 112 31.20 -26.65 5.05
N ILE A 113 30.38 -25.85 5.73
CA ILE A 113 30.74 -25.30 7.04
C ILE A 113 29.71 -25.70 8.09
N THR A 114 30.15 -25.85 9.33
CA THR A 114 29.23 -25.98 10.46
C THR A 114 29.07 -24.62 11.11
N ILE A 115 27.85 -24.07 11.06
CA ILE A 115 27.53 -22.81 11.71
C ILE A 115 27.01 -23.15 13.12
N PRO A 116 27.66 -22.68 14.20
CA PRO A 116 27.27 -23.03 15.56
C PRO A 116 25.99 -22.29 16.02
N ASP A 117 25.24 -22.88 16.94
CA ASP A 117 24.04 -22.24 17.52
C ASP A 117 24.39 -21.05 18.42
N SER A 118 25.59 -21.10 19.02
CA SER A 118 26.11 -20.07 19.90
C SER A 118 27.64 -20.05 19.91
N VAL A 119 28.20 -18.86 20.14
CA VAL A 119 29.64 -18.63 20.23
C VAL A 119 29.96 -17.96 21.56
N LYS A 120 31.08 -18.35 22.16
CA LYS A 120 31.74 -17.59 23.23
C LYS A 120 32.94 -16.87 22.63
N ALA A 121 32.97 -15.55 22.76
CA ALA A 121 34.09 -14.74 22.27
C ALA A 121 34.49 -13.65 23.26
N SER A 122 35.74 -13.23 23.14
CA SER A 122 36.30 -12.04 23.78
C SER A 122 36.75 -11.05 22.72
N HIS A 123 36.80 -9.75 23.00
CA HIS A 123 37.32 -8.78 22.04
C HIS A 123 38.23 -7.69 22.62
N ILE A 124 39.01 -7.05 21.76
CA ILE A 124 39.70 -5.78 21.99
C ILE A 124 39.18 -4.80 20.94
N LEU A 125 38.31 -3.88 21.36
CA LEU A 125 37.87 -2.76 20.54
C LEU A 125 38.82 -1.57 20.69
N ILE A 126 39.27 -0.99 19.57
CA ILE A 126 39.91 0.33 19.53
C ILE A 126 39.13 1.19 18.53
N THR A 127 38.66 2.36 18.98
CA THR A 127 37.95 3.32 18.14
C THR A 127 38.96 4.32 17.55
N PRO A 128 39.01 4.50 16.22
CA PRO A 128 39.82 5.55 15.59
C PRO A 128 39.43 6.94 16.12
N ASP A 129 40.41 7.83 16.26
CA ASP A 129 40.22 9.19 16.76
C ASP A 129 41.01 10.21 15.91
N THR A 130 41.01 11.49 16.30
CA THR A 130 41.73 12.54 15.56
C THR A 130 43.24 12.36 15.53
N ALA A 131 43.81 11.59 16.46
CA ALA A 131 45.23 11.31 16.54
C ALA A 131 45.59 9.98 15.83
N ARG A 132 44.69 8.99 15.80
CA ARG A 132 44.91 7.66 15.25
C ARG A 132 43.89 7.32 14.17
N GLY A 133 44.36 7.25 12.92
CA GLY A 133 43.55 6.83 11.78
C GLY A 133 43.28 5.32 11.78
N TYR A 134 42.33 4.89 10.93
CA TYR A 134 41.94 3.48 10.79
C TYR A 134 43.12 2.53 10.52
N GLN A 135 44.07 2.94 9.66
CA GLN A 135 45.23 2.13 9.32
C GLN A 135 46.14 1.89 10.54
N GLU A 136 46.34 2.91 11.36
CA GLU A 136 47.16 2.82 12.56
C GLU A 136 46.50 1.91 13.60
N VAL A 137 45.19 2.07 13.80
CA VAL A 137 44.41 1.20 14.69
C VAL A 137 44.48 -0.26 14.23
N PHE A 138 44.37 -0.51 12.92
CA PHE A 138 44.53 -1.86 12.37
C PHE A 138 45.92 -2.42 12.66
N THR A 139 47.00 -1.64 12.45
CA THR A 139 48.37 -2.07 12.75
C THR A 139 48.58 -2.39 14.23
N ILE A 140 47.97 -1.61 15.13
CA ILE A 140 48.00 -1.90 16.58
C ILE A 140 47.32 -3.24 16.86
N LEU A 141 46.10 -3.45 16.35
CA LEU A 141 45.36 -4.69 16.57
C LEU A 141 46.05 -5.91 15.93
N ASP A 142 46.74 -5.72 14.80
CA ASP A 142 47.53 -6.78 14.15
C ASP A 142 48.79 -7.15 14.94
N SER A 143 49.45 -6.16 15.56
CA SER A 143 50.53 -6.40 16.51
C SER A 143 50.02 -7.16 17.74
N LEU A 144 48.90 -6.74 18.34
CA LEU A 144 48.28 -7.45 19.46
C LEU A 144 47.86 -8.87 19.09
N ARG A 145 47.34 -9.08 17.88
CA ARG A 145 47.03 -10.40 17.34
C ARG A 145 48.27 -11.31 17.30
N THR A 146 49.41 -10.75 16.90
CA THR A 146 50.69 -11.47 16.86
C THR A 146 51.16 -11.84 18.27
N GLU A 147 51.09 -10.92 19.23
CA GLU A 147 51.43 -11.19 20.64
C GLU A 147 50.56 -12.32 21.22
N VAL A 148 49.26 -12.29 20.97
CA VAL A 148 48.33 -13.33 21.45
C VAL A 148 48.64 -14.68 20.81
N LYS A 149 48.92 -14.72 19.51
CA LYS A 149 49.36 -15.95 18.83
C LYS A 149 50.66 -16.50 19.39
N ASN A 150 51.53 -15.63 19.93
CA ASN A 150 52.77 -16.00 20.61
C ASN A 150 52.59 -16.34 22.11
N GLY A 151 51.35 -16.39 22.61
CA GLY A 151 51.02 -16.84 23.97
C GLY A 151 50.76 -15.72 24.98
N ALA A 152 50.70 -14.45 24.55
CA ALA A 152 50.31 -13.36 25.44
C ALA A 152 48.87 -13.53 25.97
N ASN A 153 48.62 -13.07 27.21
CA ASN A 153 47.31 -13.17 27.82
C ASN A 153 46.33 -12.15 27.21
N PHE A 154 45.38 -12.65 26.40
CA PHE A 154 44.36 -11.81 25.75
C PHE A 154 43.57 -10.93 26.72
N ALA A 155 43.22 -11.44 27.91
CA ALA A 155 42.42 -10.70 28.89
C ALA A 155 43.19 -9.51 29.47
N GLU A 156 44.50 -9.65 29.68
CA GLU A 156 45.35 -8.55 30.15
C GLU A 156 45.56 -7.50 29.04
N LEU A 157 45.74 -7.94 27.80
CA LEU A 157 45.77 -7.04 26.65
C LEU A 157 44.45 -6.30 26.47
N ALA A 158 43.31 -6.97 26.64
CA ALA A 158 41.99 -6.35 26.56
C ALA A 158 41.76 -5.31 27.66
N LYS A 159 42.15 -5.59 28.91
CA LYS A 159 42.08 -4.61 30.02
C LYS A 159 42.94 -3.37 29.75
N THR A 160 44.05 -3.53 29.04
CA THR A 160 45.01 -2.46 28.77
C THR A 160 44.62 -1.62 27.56
N TRP A 161 44.22 -2.28 26.47
CA TRP A 161 44.08 -1.66 25.15
C TRP A 161 42.63 -1.44 24.71
N SER A 162 41.67 -2.18 25.26
CA SER A 162 40.30 -2.10 24.77
C SER A 162 39.56 -0.89 25.31
N MET A 163 38.88 -0.19 24.41
CA MET A 163 37.96 0.92 24.67
C MET A 163 36.50 0.46 24.77
N GLY A 164 36.23 -0.85 24.71
CA GLY A 164 34.90 -1.44 24.78
C GLY A 164 34.40 -1.65 26.23
N PRO A 165 33.08 -1.80 26.45
CA PRO A 165 32.50 -1.96 27.77
C PRO A 165 32.89 -3.29 28.48
N SER A 166 33.35 -4.30 27.73
CA SER A 166 33.86 -5.56 28.28
C SER A 166 35.33 -5.49 28.71
N ALA A 167 36.04 -4.39 28.46
CA ALA A 167 37.47 -4.24 28.78
C ALA A 167 37.80 -4.57 30.26
N PRO A 168 37.04 -4.10 31.28
CA PRO A 168 37.31 -4.45 32.68
C PRO A 168 37.18 -5.96 32.98
N LYS A 169 36.43 -6.69 32.15
CA LYS A 169 36.24 -8.15 32.24
C LYS A 169 37.21 -8.91 31.33
N GLY A 170 38.28 -8.27 30.86
CA GLY A 170 39.24 -8.90 29.94
C GLY A 170 38.69 -9.11 28.53
N GLY A 171 37.70 -8.31 28.13
CA GLY A 171 37.08 -8.40 26.82
C GLY A 171 36.01 -9.48 26.68
N ASP A 172 35.72 -10.26 27.74
CA ASP A 172 34.76 -11.39 27.70
C ASP A 172 33.32 -10.90 27.44
N LEU A 173 32.71 -11.41 26.37
CA LEU A 173 31.33 -11.13 25.98
C LEU A 173 30.36 -12.24 26.43
N GLY A 174 30.86 -13.34 26.97
CA GLY A 174 30.07 -14.53 27.29
C GLY A 174 29.58 -15.26 26.04
N TRP A 175 28.58 -16.11 26.22
CA TRP A 175 27.91 -16.81 25.12
C TRP A 175 26.85 -15.92 24.47
N PHE A 176 26.83 -15.89 23.15
CA PHE A 176 25.79 -15.22 22.37
C PHE A 176 25.37 -16.06 21.17
N LYS A 177 24.13 -15.86 20.73
CA LYS A 177 23.54 -16.52 19.56
C LYS A 177 23.75 -15.67 18.31
N GLN A 178 23.57 -16.29 17.14
CA GLN A 178 23.68 -15.59 15.86
C GLN A 178 22.67 -14.43 15.79
N GLY A 179 23.10 -13.29 15.26
CA GLY A 179 22.31 -12.06 15.18
C GLY A 179 22.28 -11.22 16.47
N ALA A 180 22.93 -11.66 17.56
CA ALA A 180 23.00 -10.87 18.80
C ALA A 180 24.04 -9.74 18.76
N MET A 181 24.97 -9.78 17.79
CA MET A 181 26.01 -8.77 17.57
C MET A 181 25.80 -8.06 16.23
N VAL A 182 26.50 -6.94 16.01
CA VAL A 182 26.49 -6.27 14.69
C VAL A 182 27.00 -7.21 13.58
N PRO A 183 26.50 -7.08 12.33
CA PRO A 183 26.70 -8.09 11.29
C PRO A 183 28.17 -8.50 11.08
N GLU A 184 29.09 -7.53 10.99
CA GLU A 184 30.49 -7.81 10.70
C GLU A 184 31.19 -8.56 11.85
N PHE A 185 30.81 -8.25 13.10
CA PHE A 185 31.30 -8.96 14.28
C PHE A 185 30.69 -10.35 14.40
N ASN A 186 29.38 -10.43 14.17
CA ASN A 186 28.63 -11.68 14.21
C ASN A 186 29.22 -12.69 13.22
N ASP A 187 29.37 -12.29 11.96
CA ASP A 187 29.82 -13.17 10.89
C ASP A 187 31.25 -13.65 11.13
N ALA A 188 32.13 -12.78 11.64
CA ALA A 188 33.48 -13.19 12.02
C ALA A 188 33.50 -14.24 13.15
N CYS A 189 32.55 -14.20 14.08
CA CYS A 189 32.47 -15.18 15.18
C CYS A 189 31.85 -16.51 14.75
N PHE A 190 30.81 -16.47 13.91
CA PHE A 190 30.02 -17.64 13.51
C PHE A 190 30.62 -18.37 12.29
N TYR A 191 31.32 -17.66 11.40
CA TYR A 191 32.00 -18.26 10.25
C TYR A 191 33.50 -18.49 10.47
N GLY A 192 34.06 -17.95 11.56
CA GLY A 192 35.43 -18.24 12.00
C GLY A 192 35.55 -19.56 12.77
N LYS A 193 36.78 -19.96 13.09
CA LYS A 193 37.08 -21.19 13.85
C LYS A 193 37.47 -20.90 15.29
N ILE A 194 37.26 -21.86 16.18
CA ILE A 194 37.76 -21.77 17.57
C ILE A 194 39.27 -21.53 17.57
N GLY A 195 39.72 -20.51 18.29
CA GLY A 195 41.12 -20.09 18.34
C GLY A 195 41.52 -19.06 17.29
N ASP A 196 40.62 -18.69 16.37
CA ASP A 196 40.88 -17.60 15.44
C ASP A 196 40.84 -16.23 16.11
N TYR A 197 41.59 -15.31 15.50
CA TYR A 197 41.70 -13.92 15.93
C TYR A 197 41.36 -12.92 14.80
N PRO A 198 40.11 -12.87 14.32
CA PRO A 198 39.75 -11.99 13.22
C PRO A 198 39.79 -10.52 13.66
N ILE A 199 40.21 -9.65 12.73
CA ILE A 199 40.16 -8.20 12.90
C ILE A 199 39.03 -7.67 12.02
N VAL A 200 38.03 -7.03 12.63
CA VAL A 200 36.84 -6.54 11.91
C VAL A 200 36.54 -5.09 12.26
N ALA A 201 36.16 -4.30 11.26
CA ALA A 201 35.65 -2.95 11.45
C ALA A 201 34.13 -2.99 11.60
N THR A 202 33.59 -2.25 12.55
CA THR A 202 32.16 -2.03 12.74
C THR A 202 31.90 -0.54 12.96
N GLN A 203 30.63 -0.16 13.10
CA GLN A 203 30.24 1.20 13.50
C GLN A 203 30.82 1.66 14.86
N PHE A 204 31.35 0.76 15.69
CA PHE A 204 31.93 1.08 16.99
C PHE A 204 33.46 1.29 16.97
N GLY A 205 34.11 0.94 15.86
CA GLY A 205 35.56 0.95 15.69
C GLY A 205 36.09 -0.37 15.14
N ILE A 206 37.36 -0.67 15.39
CA ILE A 206 38.00 -1.91 14.90
C ILE A 206 38.17 -2.87 16.08
N HIS A 207 37.77 -4.12 15.89
CA HIS A 207 37.78 -5.17 16.89
C HIS A 207 38.82 -6.22 16.52
N LEU A 208 39.70 -6.59 17.44
CA LEU A 208 40.38 -7.88 17.45
C LEU A 208 39.54 -8.85 18.27
N ILE A 209 39.00 -9.88 17.65
CA ILE A 209 38.14 -10.86 18.30
C ILE A 209 38.99 -12.08 18.68
N LYS A 210 38.63 -12.78 19.76
CA LYS A 210 39.10 -14.12 20.10
C LYS A 210 37.90 -15.04 20.17
N ILE A 211 37.82 -16.01 19.25
CA ILE A 211 36.76 -17.02 19.26
C ILE A 211 37.17 -18.12 20.24
N GLU A 212 36.51 -18.19 21.40
CA GLU A 212 36.93 -19.08 22.49
C GLU A 212 36.30 -20.46 22.38
N LYS A 213 34.98 -20.50 22.14
CA LYS A 213 34.20 -21.73 22.05
C LYS A 213 33.04 -21.54 21.08
N GLN A 214 32.61 -22.63 20.46
CA GLN A 214 31.40 -22.72 19.68
C GLN A 214 30.60 -23.90 20.21
N ASN A 215 29.27 -23.81 20.24
CA ASN A 215 28.41 -24.84 20.79
C ASN A 215 27.19 -25.09 19.89
N GLY A 216 26.84 -26.36 19.74
CA GLY A 216 25.82 -26.81 18.80
C GLY A 216 26.21 -26.54 17.35
N GLY A 217 25.21 -26.45 16.48
CA GLY A 217 25.38 -26.05 15.10
C GLY A 217 24.83 -27.02 14.08
N GLN A 218 24.52 -26.45 12.91
CA GLN A 218 24.02 -27.16 11.76
C GLN A 218 25.01 -27.01 10.61
N GLU A 219 25.19 -28.09 9.85
CA GLU A 219 25.98 -28.04 8.63
C GLU A 219 25.24 -27.26 7.55
N HIS A 220 25.98 -26.41 6.85
CA HIS A 220 25.53 -25.60 5.74
C HIS A 220 26.43 -25.83 4.53
N ALA A 221 25.83 -25.89 3.35
CA ALA A 221 26.55 -25.87 2.09
C ALA A 221 26.83 -24.42 1.70
N VAL A 222 28.04 -24.15 1.22
CA VAL A 222 28.43 -22.89 0.60
C VAL A 222 28.24 -23.07 -0.90
N LEU A 223 27.31 -22.33 -1.50
CA LEU A 223 26.98 -22.49 -2.92
C LEU A 223 27.31 -21.21 -3.69
N ALA A 224 28.08 -21.36 -4.76
CA ALA A 224 28.24 -20.33 -5.78
C ALA A 224 27.12 -20.50 -6.82
N ILE A 225 26.16 -19.57 -6.85
CA ILE A 225 24.93 -19.67 -7.66
C ILE A 225 25.02 -18.71 -8.84
N VAL A 226 24.83 -19.22 -10.05
CA VAL A 226 24.64 -18.41 -11.26
C VAL A 226 23.16 -18.40 -11.61
N GLU A 227 22.58 -17.21 -11.64
CA GLU A 227 21.18 -16.98 -12.01
C GLU A 227 21.07 -16.10 -13.26
N LYS A 228 20.15 -16.47 -14.16
CA LYS A 228 19.78 -15.72 -15.36
C LYS A 228 18.26 -15.60 -15.48
N HIS A 229 17.77 -14.37 -15.51
CA HIS A 229 16.35 -14.07 -15.71
C HIS A 229 15.95 -14.36 -17.16
N ILE A 230 14.79 -14.98 -17.33
CA ILE A 230 14.16 -15.18 -18.63
C ILE A 230 13.41 -13.89 -18.97
N THR A 231 14.01 -13.04 -19.81
CA THR A 231 13.42 -11.76 -20.21
C THR A 231 12.79 -11.85 -21.60
N ALA A 232 11.68 -11.13 -21.81
CA ALA A 232 11.04 -11.04 -23.12
C ALA A 232 12.00 -10.42 -24.16
N SER A 233 12.23 -11.10 -25.27
CA SER A 233 13.01 -10.55 -26.37
C SER A 233 12.20 -9.57 -27.23
N THR A 234 12.88 -8.89 -28.16
CA THR A 234 12.23 -8.10 -29.22
C THR A 234 11.20 -8.90 -30.00
N ASN A 235 11.41 -10.21 -30.20
CA ASN A 235 10.43 -11.06 -30.91
C ASN A 235 9.17 -11.25 -30.07
N SER A 236 9.30 -11.52 -28.77
CA SER A 236 8.17 -11.62 -27.84
C SER A 236 7.41 -10.31 -27.75
N TYR A 237 8.13 -9.20 -27.57
CA TYR A 237 7.56 -7.85 -27.58
C TYR A 237 6.73 -7.60 -28.85
N ASN A 238 7.32 -7.83 -30.04
CA ASN A 238 6.65 -7.61 -31.33
C ASN A 238 5.43 -8.50 -31.51
N LYS A 239 5.48 -9.75 -31.02
CA LYS A 239 4.35 -10.68 -31.07
C LYS A 239 3.20 -10.19 -30.19
N ILE A 240 3.46 -9.84 -28.93
CA ILE A 240 2.43 -9.35 -28.02
C ILE A 240 1.84 -8.03 -28.53
N TYR A 241 2.67 -7.14 -29.09
CA TYR A 241 2.18 -5.93 -29.75
C TYR A 241 1.27 -6.25 -30.94
N ALA A 242 1.65 -7.21 -31.79
CA ALA A 242 0.84 -7.64 -32.92
C ALA A 242 -0.51 -8.23 -32.46
N ASP A 243 -0.51 -9.04 -31.40
CA ASP A 243 -1.72 -9.62 -30.80
C ASP A 243 -2.65 -8.51 -30.26
N ALA A 244 -2.09 -7.53 -29.53
CA ALA A 244 -2.85 -6.37 -29.05
C ALA A 244 -3.41 -5.53 -30.21
N SER A 245 -2.61 -5.32 -31.27
CA SER A 245 -3.02 -4.57 -32.46
C SER A 245 -4.10 -5.28 -33.25
N ASN A 246 -4.01 -6.61 -33.38
CA ASN A 246 -5.03 -7.43 -34.01
C ASN A 246 -6.32 -7.38 -33.20
N PHE A 247 -6.24 -7.46 -31.87
CA PHE A 247 -7.40 -7.31 -31.00
C PHE A 247 -8.08 -5.94 -31.18
N ALA A 248 -7.32 -4.84 -31.15
CA ALA A 248 -7.86 -3.49 -31.30
C ALA A 248 -8.54 -3.29 -32.67
N SER A 249 -7.90 -3.76 -33.75
CA SER A 249 -8.41 -3.59 -35.12
C SER A 249 -9.67 -4.41 -35.42
N GLN A 250 -9.75 -5.65 -34.91
CA GLN A 250 -10.90 -6.52 -35.14
C GLN A 250 -12.09 -6.14 -34.26
N ASN A 251 -11.84 -5.60 -33.05
CA ASN A 251 -12.84 -5.33 -32.03
C ASN A 251 -13.16 -3.84 -31.85
N ASN A 252 -13.33 -3.15 -32.98
CA ASN A 252 -13.47 -1.70 -33.05
C ASN A 252 -14.86 -1.14 -32.68
N THR A 253 -15.76 -1.95 -32.12
CA THR A 253 -17.05 -1.50 -31.57
C THR A 253 -17.24 -2.09 -30.18
N LYS A 254 -18.10 -1.47 -29.36
CA LYS A 254 -18.41 -1.95 -28.01
C LYS A 254 -18.81 -3.42 -27.99
N GLU A 255 -19.71 -3.83 -28.88
CA GLU A 255 -20.25 -5.19 -28.91
C GLU A 255 -19.15 -6.20 -29.25
N LYS A 256 -18.30 -5.88 -30.24
CA LYS A 256 -17.19 -6.75 -30.62
C LYS A 256 -16.13 -6.83 -29.52
N PHE A 257 -15.79 -5.69 -28.90
CA PHE A 257 -14.87 -5.65 -27.76
C PHE A 257 -15.39 -6.52 -26.61
N ASP A 258 -16.63 -6.30 -26.17
CA ASP A 258 -17.22 -7.05 -25.07
C ASP A 258 -17.29 -8.55 -25.36
N GLN A 259 -17.64 -8.94 -26.59
CA GLN A 259 -17.67 -10.33 -27.01
C GLN A 259 -16.27 -10.94 -27.08
N ALA A 260 -15.28 -10.23 -27.62
CA ALA A 260 -13.90 -10.70 -27.71
C ALA A 260 -13.26 -10.90 -26.33
N VAL A 261 -13.58 -10.05 -25.35
CA VAL A 261 -13.16 -10.26 -23.96
C VAL A 261 -13.68 -11.60 -23.43
N ILE A 262 -14.95 -11.94 -23.72
CA ILE A 262 -15.56 -13.20 -23.30
C ILE A 262 -14.94 -14.39 -24.04
N ASP A 263 -14.87 -14.31 -25.38
CA ASP A 263 -14.41 -15.41 -26.24
C ASP A 263 -12.93 -15.77 -25.96
N ASN A 264 -12.10 -14.74 -25.73
CA ASN A 264 -10.68 -14.91 -25.40
C ASN A 264 -10.44 -15.10 -23.89
N LYS A 265 -11.50 -15.16 -23.06
CA LYS A 265 -11.42 -15.33 -21.60
C LYS A 265 -10.51 -14.30 -20.92
N MET A 266 -10.51 -13.07 -21.42
CA MET A 266 -9.70 -11.99 -20.90
C MET A 266 -10.31 -11.39 -19.64
N VAL A 267 -9.47 -10.88 -18.75
CA VAL A 267 -9.91 -10.14 -17.56
C VAL A 267 -10.05 -8.66 -17.91
N LYS A 268 -11.28 -8.15 -17.88
CA LYS A 268 -11.58 -6.73 -18.05
C LYS A 268 -11.29 -5.97 -16.76
N LYS A 269 -10.45 -4.94 -16.84
CA LYS A 269 -10.17 -4.00 -15.74
C LYS A 269 -11.00 -2.72 -15.94
N ILE A 270 -11.45 -2.11 -14.84
CA ILE A 270 -12.25 -0.89 -14.86
C ILE A 270 -11.48 0.21 -14.15
N ALA A 271 -11.36 1.37 -14.80
CA ALA A 271 -10.81 2.57 -14.22
C ALA A 271 -11.85 3.69 -14.26
N SER A 272 -12.45 3.97 -13.10
CA SER A 272 -13.49 4.98 -12.91
C SER A 272 -12.93 6.28 -12.33
N ASN A 273 -13.70 7.37 -12.47
CA ASN A 273 -13.38 8.70 -11.94
C ASN A 273 -12.04 9.26 -12.44
N ILE A 274 -11.63 8.92 -13.66
CA ILE A 274 -10.41 9.45 -14.28
C ILE A 274 -10.63 10.93 -14.57
N LYS A 275 -9.76 11.79 -14.04
CA LYS A 275 -9.80 13.24 -14.25
C LYS A 275 -8.86 13.63 -15.38
N GLU A 276 -9.18 14.73 -16.05
CA GLU A 276 -8.38 15.22 -17.17
C GLU A 276 -6.96 15.63 -16.76
N SER A 277 -6.73 15.96 -15.49
CA SER A 277 -5.42 16.32 -14.94
C SER A 277 -4.60 15.12 -14.45
N ASP A 278 -5.18 13.92 -14.42
CA ASP A 278 -4.50 12.75 -13.88
C ASP A 278 -3.30 12.36 -14.75
N GLN A 279 -2.25 11.86 -14.09
CA GLN A 279 -1.02 11.36 -14.72
C GLN A 279 -0.91 9.84 -14.69
N LYS A 280 -1.75 9.20 -13.86
CA LYS A 280 -1.78 7.76 -13.65
C LYS A 280 -3.20 7.30 -13.44
N ILE A 281 -3.43 6.04 -13.75
CA ILE A 281 -4.64 5.31 -13.42
C ILE A 281 -4.26 4.28 -12.35
N SER A 282 -5.20 3.88 -11.49
CA SER A 282 -4.91 2.82 -10.51
C SER A 282 -4.38 1.57 -11.20
N GLY A 283 -3.15 1.16 -10.87
CA GLY A 283 -2.46 0.02 -11.48
C GLY A 283 -1.76 0.29 -12.81
N LEU A 284 -1.86 1.50 -13.36
CA LEU A 284 -1.16 1.93 -14.58
C LEU A 284 -0.48 3.28 -14.33
N ASN A 285 0.81 3.24 -14.02
CA ASN A 285 1.63 4.45 -13.95
C ASN A 285 1.90 4.98 -15.37
N GLN A 286 2.18 6.29 -15.49
CA GLN A 286 2.43 6.95 -16.78
C GLN A 286 1.28 6.83 -17.80
N ALA A 287 0.03 6.74 -17.34
CA ALA A 287 -1.15 6.56 -18.18
C ALA A 287 -1.61 7.86 -18.90
N ARG A 288 -0.74 8.85 -19.10
CA ARG A 288 -1.14 10.17 -19.59
C ARG A 288 -1.73 10.12 -21.00
N SER A 289 -1.16 9.29 -21.87
CA SER A 289 -1.62 9.09 -23.25
C SER A 289 -3.08 8.60 -23.29
N ILE A 290 -3.37 7.49 -22.59
CA ILE A 290 -4.72 6.92 -22.56
C ILE A 290 -5.74 7.84 -21.87
N ILE A 291 -5.32 8.62 -20.86
CA ILE A 291 -6.17 9.63 -20.23
C ILE A 291 -6.54 10.72 -21.24
N LYS A 292 -5.56 11.29 -21.95
CA LYS A 292 -5.82 12.30 -22.99
C LYS A 292 -6.72 11.74 -24.10
N TRP A 293 -6.47 10.50 -24.53
CA TRP A 293 -7.34 9.81 -25.48
C TRP A 293 -8.79 9.72 -24.97
N ALA A 294 -9.00 9.31 -23.72
CA ALA A 294 -10.34 9.14 -23.15
C ALA A 294 -11.14 10.46 -23.07
N PHE A 295 -10.47 11.59 -22.88
CA PHE A 295 -11.10 12.91 -22.86
C PHE A 295 -11.40 13.49 -24.25
N ASN A 296 -10.69 13.01 -25.28
CA ASN A 296 -10.81 13.49 -26.67
C ASN A 296 -11.66 12.57 -27.57
N ASN A 297 -12.28 11.53 -27.02
CA ASN A 297 -13.09 10.56 -27.78
C ASN A 297 -14.48 10.38 -27.17
N GLU A 298 -15.38 9.77 -27.94
CA GLU A 298 -16.79 9.62 -27.59
C GLU A 298 -17.04 8.35 -26.75
N LEU A 299 -18.23 8.28 -26.15
CA LEU A 299 -18.66 7.08 -25.43
C LEU A 299 -18.55 5.86 -26.35
N ALA A 300 -18.09 4.72 -25.80
CA ALA A 300 -17.88 3.47 -26.53
C ALA A 300 -16.76 3.47 -27.58
N SER A 301 -15.98 4.55 -27.75
CA SER A 301 -14.76 4.51 -28.56
C SER A 301 -13.75 3.50 -28.00
N ILE A 302 -13.04 2.82 -28.90
CA ILE A 302 -11.97 1.85 -28.61
C ILE A 302 -10.62 2.50 -28.91
N SER A 303 -9.65 2.35 -28.00
CA SER A 303 -8.33 2.94 -28.16
C SER A 303 -7.49 2.16 -29.16
N ASN A 304 -6.43 2.81 -29.66
CA ASN A 304 -5.31 2.07 -30.22
C ASN A 304 -4.57 1.31 -29.10
N VAL A 305 -3.58 0.51 -29.48
CA VAL A 305 -2.68 -0.13 -28.52
C VAL A 305 -1.85 0.95 -27.83
N GLU A 306 -1.90 0.96 -26.50
CA GLU A 306 -1.08 1.85 -25.67
C GLU A 306 -0.10 1.01 -24.85
N GLU A 307 1.18 1.36 -24.90
CA GLU A 307 2.22 0.74 -24.09
C GLU A 307 2.23 1.34 -22.68
N MET A 308 2.38 0.48 -21.67
CA MET A 308 2.51 0.84 -20.27
C MET A 308 3.88 0.32 -19.76
N PRO A 309 4.98 1.06 -19.97
CA PRO A 309 6.33 0.56 -19.75
C PRO A 309 6.58 0.08 -18.31
N GLU A 310 6.12 0.84 -17.30
CA GLU A 310 6.27 0.44 -15.89
C GLU A 310 5.45 -0.80 -15.52
N ALA A 311 4.34 -1.04 -16.23
CA ALA A 311 3.51 -2.22 -16.02
C ALA A 311 3.90 -3.38 -16.95
N ASN A 312 4.97 -3.21 -17.75
CA ASN A 312 5.48 -4.16 -18.73
C ASN A 312 4.36 -4.83 -19.57
N CYS A 313 3.45 -4.01 -20.11
CA CYS A 313 2.32 -4.50 -20.88
C CYS A 313 1.82 -3.49 -21.91
N PHE A 314 1.02 -3.99 -22.86
CA PHE A 314 0.14 -3.14 -23.67
C PHE A 314 -1.30 -3.20 -23.15
N ILE A 315 -2.07 -2.15 -23.44
CA ILE A 315 -3.50 -2.12 -23.16
C ILE A 315 -4.30 -1.72 -24.41
N VAL A 316 -5.55 -2.18 -24.43
CA VAL A 316 -6.60 -1.66 -25.32
C VAL A 316 -7.81 -1.34 -24.46
N ALA A 317 -8.29 -0.10 -24.55
CA ALA A 317 -9.35 0.43 -23.71
C ALA A 317 -10.59 0.80 -24.50
N LYS A 318 -11.74 0.78 -23.82
CA LYS A 318 -13.03 1.26 -24.29
C LYS A 318 -13.56 2.29 -23.29
N ILE A 319 -14.07 3.42 -23.77
CA ILE A 319 -14.75 4.39 -22.89
C ILE A 319 -16.12 3.81 -22.50
N SER A 320 -16.29 3.45 -21.22
CA SER A 320 -17.55 2.90 -20.70
C SER A 320 -18.47 3.98 -20.14
N GLN A 321 -17.93 5.11 -19.70
CA GLN A 321 -18.72 6.22 -19.19
C GLN A 321 -18.07 7.58 -19.43
N ILE A 322 -18.90 8.55 -19.79
CA ILE A 322 -18.56 9.98 -19.86
C ILE A 322 -19.44 10.71 -18.84
N ARG A 323 -18.81 11.44 -17.92
CA ARG A 323 -19.50 12.35 -16.99
C ARG A 323 -18.94 13.74 -17.19
N GLU A 324 -19.75 14.63 -17.76
CA GLU A 324 -19.36 16.01 -17.95
C GLU A 324 -19.54 16.85 -16.69
N LYS A 325 -18.70 17.86 -16.53
CA LYS A 325 -18.84 18.88 -15.50
C LYS A 325 -20.21 19.55 -15.59
N GLY A 326 -20.81 19.82 -14.43
CA GLY A 326 -22.10 20.46 -14.32
C GLY A 326 -23.20 19.48 -13.90
N THR A 327 -24.41 19.68 -14.40
CA THR A 327 -25.58 18.95 -13.89
C THR A 327 -25.54 17.50 -14.36
N ILE A 328 -25.51 16.57 -13.39
CA ILE A 328 -25.45 15.12 -13.65
C ILE A 328 -26.79 14.65 -14.20
N ASP A 329 -26.80 13.92 -15.31
CA ASP A 329 -28.04 13.40 -15.92
C ASP A 329 -28.89 12.61 -14.91
N PHE A 330 -30.22 12.81 -14.98
CA PHE A 330 -31.21 12.14 -14.14
C PHE A 330 -31.03 10.61 -14.12
N GLU A 331 -30.65 9.99 -15.24
CA GLU A 331 -30.49 8.54 -15.33
C GLU A 331 -29.38 8.02 -14.40
N TYR A 332 -28.34 8.82 -14.12
CA TYR A 332 -27.24 8.44 -13.23
C TYR A 332 -27.57 8.64 -11.75
N VAL A 333 -28.54 9.51 -11.43
CA VAL A 333 -28.92 9.83 -10.04
C VAL A 333 -30.30 9.29 -9.64
N LYS A 334 -30.99 8.58 -10.54
CA LYS A 334 -32.35 8.09 -10.29
C LYS A 334 -32.43 7.17 -9.07
N ASP A 335 -31.42 6.31 -8.87
CA ASP A 335 -31.40 5.34 -7.78
C ASP A 335 -31.12 6.02 -6.43
N GLU A 336 -30.41 7.14 -6.43
CA GLU A 336 -30.24 8.02 -5.27
C GLU A 336 -31.54 8.81 -4.95
N ILE A 337 -32.22 9.32 -5.98
CA ILE A 337 -33.43 10.14 -5.83
C ILE A 337 -34.66 9.31 -5.42
N LYS A 338 -34.75 8.07 -5.91
CA LYS A 338 -35.89 7.17 -5.69
C LYS A 338 -36.27 7.03 -4.21
N PRO A 339 -35.38 6.65 -3.27
CA PRO A 339 -35.74 6.54 -1.86
C PRO A 339 -36.20 7.87 -1.25
N ILE A 340 -35.63 9.00 -1.68
CA ILE A 340 -36.02 10.33 -1.19
C ILE A 340 -37.47 10.64 -1.57
N VAL A 341 -37.83 10.41 -2.84
CA VAL A 341 -39.18 10.67 -3.34
C VAL A 341 -40.21 9.71 -2.73
N ILE A 342 -39.85 8.45 -2.54
CA ILE A 342 -40.69 7.47 -1.82
C ILE A 342 -40.97 7.98 -0.40
N ARG A 343 -39.95 8.45 0.32
CA ARG A 343 -40.11 9.02 1.66
C ARG A 343 -41.05 10.23 1.67
N LYS A 344 -40.87 11.18 0.75
CA LYS A 344 -41.76 12.35 0.61
C LYS A 344 -43.21 11.95 0.35
N LYS A 345 -43.44 10.96 -0.52
CA LYS A 345 -44.81 10.46 -0.80
C LYS A 345 -45.43 9.77 0.41
N LYS A 346 -44.67 8.97 1.16
CA LYS A 346 -45.13 8.38 2.42
C LYS A 346 -45.46 9.47 3.45
N ALA A 347 -44.63 10.50 3.57
CA ALA A 347 -44.86 11.64 4.44
C ALA A 347 -46.16 12.38 4.09
N GLU A 348 -46.42 12.65 2.81
CA GLU A 348 -47.68 13.25 2.33
C GLU A 348 -48.90 12.41 2.74
N MET A 349 -48.87 11.09 2.49
CA MET A 349 -49.95 10.18 2.85
C MET A 349 -50.20 10.12 4.36
N LEU A 350 -49.14 10.09 5.17
CA LEU A 350 -49.25 10.06 6.62
C LEU A 350 -49.77 11.39 7.17
N LYS A 351 -49.32 12.53 6.63
CA LYS A 351 -49.85 13.85 6.99
C LYS A 351 -51.35 13.94 6.71
N GLU A 352 -51.81 13.46 5.55
CA GLU A 352 -53.22 13.42 5.21
C GLU A 352 -54.02 12.52 6.16
N LYS A 353 -53.51 11.30 6.43
CA LYS A 353 -54.13 10.38 7.40
C LYS A 353 -54.27 11.02 8.78
N ILE A 354 -53.22 11.69 9.27
CA ILE A 354 -53.24 12.37 10.57
C ILE A 354 -54.22 13.55 10.54
N ASN A 355 -54.19 14.38 9.50
CA ASN A 355 -55.11 15.52 9.34
C ASN A 355 -56.59 15.08 9.38
N ASN A 356 -56.91 13.95 8.77
CA ASN A 356 -58.27 13.38 8.76
C ASN A 356 -58.70 12.78 10.11
N ASN A 357 -57.76 12.53 11.02
CA ASN A 357 -58.00 11.98 12.36
C ASN A 357 -57.60 12.96 13.47
N MET A 358 -57.54 14.27 13.16
CA MET A 358 -57.20 15.30 14.13
C MET A 358 -58.20 15.30 15.29
N ASN A 359 -57.67 15.34 16.50
CA ASN A 359 -58.40 15.35 17.76
C ASN A 359 -57.64 16.26 18.73
N SER A 360 -58.36 16.93 19.63
CA SER A 360 -57.77 17.76 20.69
C SER A 360 -57.10 16.94 21.79
N ASP A 361 -57.42 15.65 21.91
CA ASP A 361 -56.74 14.70 22.80
C ASP A 361 -55.75 13.84 22.00
N ILE A 362 -54.46 14.00 22.32
CA ILE A 362 -53.38 13.27 21.65
C ILE A 362 -53.46 11.74 21.86
N ASN A 363 -54.02 11.28 22.99
CA ASN A 363 -54.19 9.86 23.27
C ASN A 363 -55.31 9.24 22.41
N ALA A 364 -56.41 9.98 22.23
CA ALA A 364 -57.49 9.56 21.33
C ALA A 364 -57.01 9.49 19.87
N MET A 365 -56.18 10.45 19.44
CA MET A 365 -55.56 10.44 18.12
C MET A 365 -54.59 9.27 17.94
N ALA A 366 -53.73 8.99 18.93
CA ALA A 366 -52.79 7.88 18.86
C ALA A 366 -53.53 6.54 18.74
N SER A 367 -54.62 6.37 19.50
CA SER A 367 -55.46 5.17 19.44
C SER A 367 -56.09 4.96 18.05
N SER A 368 -56.64 6.02 17.44
CA SER A 368 -57.28 5.92 16.11
C SER A 368 -56.28 5.63 14.98
N LEU A 369 -55.04 6.08 15.14
CA LEU A 369 -53.97 5.91 14.15
C LEU A 369 -53.14 4.65 14.36
N ASN A 370 -53.37 3.90 15.46
CA ASN A 370 -52.51 2.82 15.95
C ASN A 370 -51.05 3.29 16.14
N ALA A 371 -50.89 4.45 16.77
CA ALA A 371 -49.62 5.08 17.10
C ALA A 371 -49.39 5.06 18.62
N GLN A 372 -48.16 5.36 19.05
CA GLN A 372 -47.79 5.45 20.47
C GLN A 372 -47.52 6.90 20.86
N VAL A 373 -48.01 7.30 22.04
CA VAL A 373 -47.68 8.60 22.64
C VAL A 373 -46.42 8.44 23.48
N GLU A 374 -45.41 9.26 23.20
CA GLU A 374 -44.15 9.30 23.94
C GLU A 374 -44.00 10.66 24.64
N THR A 375 -43.46 10.65 25.85
CA THR A 375 -43.20 11.87 26.62
C THR A 375 -41.72 12.18 26.58
N ALA A 376 -41.38 13.42 26.20
CA ALA A 376 -40.03 13.95 26.23
C ALA A 376 -39.97 15.21 27.10
N GLN A 377 -38.91 15.35 27.88
CA GLN A 377 -38.68 16.49 28.77
C GLN A 377 -37.37 17.19 28.41
N ASN A 378 -37.21 18.45 28.82
CA ASN A 378 -36.00 19.25 28.61
C ASN A 378 -35.60 19.40 27.13
N ILE A 379 -36.60 19.50 26.25
CA ILE A 379 -36.37 19.76 24.83
C ILE A 379 -36.17 21.27 24.63
N SER A 380 -35.00 21.63 24.12
CA SER A 380 -34.58 23.00 23.86
C SER A 380 -34.17 23.17 22.40
N PHE A 381 -34.04 24.40 21.92
CA PHE A 381 -33.60 24.66 20.55
C PHE A 381 -32.18 24.12 20.26
N ASN A 382 -31.35 23.95 21.31
CA ASN A 382 -30.00 23.39 21.20
C ASN A 382 -29.98 21.86 21.33
N SER A 383 -31.12 21.21 21.54
CA SER A 383 -31.18 19.75 21.63
C SER A 383 -30.83 19.13 20.27
N PHE A 384 -29.90 18.18 20.26
CA PHE A 384 -29.50 17.46 19.04
C PHE A 384 -30.50 16.36 18.65
N SER A 385 -31.19 15.79 19.64
CA SER A 385 -32.12 14.68 19.47
C SER A 385 -33.24 14.74 20.52
N ILE A 386 -34.32 14.01 20.26
CA ILE A 386 -35.41 13.78 21.22
C ILE A 386 -35.23 12.38 21.82
N PRO A 387 -35.26 12.21 23.15
CA PRO A 387 -35.19 10.90 23.79
C PRO A 387 -36.18 9.91 23.15
N LYS A 388 -35.71 8.67 22.90
CA LYS A 388 -36.43 7.58 22.20
C LYS A 388 -36.79 7.80 20.72
N LEU A 389 -36.88 9.04 20.24
CA LEU A 389 -37.24 9.35 18.85
C LEU A 389 -36.03 9.66 17.96
N GLY A 390 -34.88 9.98 18.55
CA GLY A 390 -33.64 10.21 17.82
C GLY A 390 -33.51 11.62 17.23
N ILE A 391 -32.80 11.75 16.10
CA ILE A 391 -32.42 13.04 15.50
C ILE A 391 -33.60 13.63 14.73
N GLU A 392 -34.33 14.55 15.36
CA GLU A 392 -35.57 15.13 14.85
C GLU A 392 -35.59 16.67 14.91
N PRO A 393 -34.71 17.37 14.17
CA PRO A 393 -34.51 18.82 14.30
C PRO A 393 -35.77 19.63 13.95
N ASN A 394 -36.58 19.18 12.99
CA ASN A 394 -37.85 19.85 12.64
C ASN A 394 -38.86 19.78 13.79
N VAL A 395 -38.91 18.64 14.49
CA VAL A 395 -39.81 18.44 15.63
C VAL A 395 -39.34 19.26 16.83
N ILE A 396 -38.02 19.24 17.11
CA ILE A 396 -37.40 20.07 18.15
C ILE A 396 -37.72 21.56 17.92
N SER A 397 -37.54 22.02 16.68
CA SER A 397 -37.86 23.40 16.30
C SER A 397 -39.35 23.70 16.49
N ALA A 398 -40.26 22.81 16.05
CA ALA A 398 -41.70 23.02 16.20
C ALA A 398 -42.13 23.14 17.67
N VAL A 399 -41.67 22.24 18.53
CA VAL A 399 -41.98 22.23 19.99
C VAL A 399 -41.62 23.56 20.67
N ALA A 400 -40.58 24.26 20.18
CA ALA A 400 -40.17 25.55 20.73
C ALA A 400 -41.22 26.67 20.52
N TYR A 401 -42.11 26.53 19.53
CA TYR A 401 -43.10 27.56 19.16
C TYR A 401 -44.56 27.15 19.34
N GLU A 402 -44.87 25.86 19.42
CA GLU A 402 -46.26 25.39 19.57
C GLU A 402 -46.91 25.90 20.88
N PRO A 403 -48.21 26.25 20.89
CA PRO A 403 -48.91 26.67 22.11
C PRO A 403 -48.97 25.55 23.17
N ILE A 404 -48.99 25.94 24.44
CA ILE A 404 -49.17 25.01 25.57
C ILE A 404 -50.58 24.41 25.53
N GLU A 405 -50.71 23.13 25.87
CA GLU A 405 -51.97 22.36 25.93
C GLU A 405 -52.74 22.34 24.61
N LYS A 406 -52.01 22.43 23.49
CA LYS A 406 -52.58 22.34 22.14
C LYS A 406 -51.84 21.30 21.32
N VAL A 407 -52.62 20.42 20.70
CA VAL A 407 -52.13 19.45 19.72
C VAL A 407 -51.72 20.19 18.43
N SER A 408 -50.48 19.95 17.99
CA SER A 408 -49.90 20.58 16.80
C SER A 408 -50.52 20.06 15.51
N LYS A 409 -50.23 20.74 14.40
CA LYS A 409 -50.38 20.14 13.07
C LYS A 409 -49.32 19.03 12.86
N PRO A 410 -49.49 18.14 11.87
CA PRO A 410 -48.49 17.11 11.56
C PRO A 410 -47.15 17.71 11.13
N ILE A 411 -46.07 17.31 11.79
CA ILE A 411 -44.70 17.78 11.57
C ILE A 411 -43.90 16.68 10.86
N GLU A 412 -43.25 17.02 9.76
CA GLU A 412 -42.37 16.08 9.06
C GLU A 412 -41.00 16.01 9.73
N GLY A 413 -40.76 14.89 10.41
CA GLY A 413 -39.45 14.53 10.93
C GLY A 413 -38.63 13.72 9.93
N ASN A 414 -37.43 13.35 10.35
CA ASN A 414 -36.51 12.51 9.59
C ASN A 414 -37.03 11.07 9.48
N ASN A 415 -37.56 10.52 10.58
CA ASN A 415 -37.96 9.12 10.68
C ASN A 415 -39.48 8.90 10.60
N ALA A 416 -40.29 9.87 11.04
CA ALA A 416 -41.75 9.75 11.07
C ALA A 416 -42.44 11.13 10.88
N ILE A 417 -43.78 11.09 10.77
CA ILE A 417 -44.61 12.28 10.93
C ILE A 417 -45.06 12.33 12.38
N TYR A 418 -44.78 13.45 13.04
CA TYR A 418 -45.06 13.64 14.46
C TYR A 418 -46.22 14.60 14.66
N VAL A 419 -46.94 14.38 15.75
CA VAL A 419 -47.85 15.36 16.33
C VAL A 419 -47.37 15.57 17.75
N VAL A 420 -47.27 16.83 18.17
CA VAL A 420 -46.76 17.19 19.49
C VAL A 420 -47.82 17.96 20.26
N GLU A 421 -47.83 17.79 21.57
CA GLU A 421 -48.59 18.61 22.50
C GLU A 421 -47.62 19.14 23.54
N VAL A 422 -47.48 20.46 23.64
CA VAL A 422 -46.57 21.07 24.62
C VAL A 422 -47.29 21.15 25.95
N THR A 423 -46.92 20.31 26.91
CA THR A 423 -47.56 20.28 28.23
C THR A 423 -47.05 21.37 29.18
N LYS A 424 -45.78 21.77 29.03
CA LYS A 424 -45.16 22.81 29.85
C LYS A 424 -44.00 23.46 29.11
N ARG A 425 -43.85 24.78 29.25
CA ARG A 425 -42.68 25.54 28.79
C ARG A 425 -42.08 26.33 29.95
N SER A 426 -40.79 26.17 30.16
CA SER A 426 -40.00 27.03 31.05
C SER A 426 -39.24 28.05 30.21
N THR A 427 -39.41 29.34 30.52
CA THR A 427 -38.58 30.40 29.92
C THR A 427 -37.27 30.46 30.70
N PRO A 428 -36.11 30.17 30.10
CA PRO A 428 -34.83 30.36 30.77
C PRO A 428 -34.59 31.85 31.06
N GLU A 429 -33.83 32.16 32.11
CA GLU A 429 -33.40 33.53 32.38
C GLU A 429 -32.60 34.09 31.20
N ALA A 430 -32.81 35.37 30.90
CA ALA A 430 -32.09 36.04 29.83
C ALA A 430 -30.59 36.06 30.17
N LYS A 431 -29.77 35.45 29.32
CA LYS A 431 -28.32 35.54 29.45
C LYS A 431 -27.89 36.98 29.13
N GLU A 432 -27.21 37.65 30.06
CA GLU A 432 -26.78 39.05 29.89
C GLU A 432 -25.41 39.19 29.21
N ASP A 433 -24.50 38.22 29.41
CA ASP A 433 -23.17 38.23 28.80
C ASP A 433 -23.02 37.14 27.73
N PHE A 434 -22.69 37.56 26.50
CA PHE A 434 -22.44 36.71 25.34
C PHE A 434 -20.96 36.73 24.88
N SER A 435 -20.04 37.18 25.74
CA SER A 435 -18.61 37.36 25.43
C SER A 435 -17.93 36.06 24.94
N GLN A 436 -18.24 34.93 25.57
CA GLN A 436 -17.71 33.62 25.22
C GLN A 436 -18.22 33.15 23.86
N GLU A 437 -19.53 33.26 23.60
CA GLU A 437 -20.14 32.91 22.31
C GLU A 437 -19.59 33.79 21.18
N LYS A 438 -19.43 35.10 21.42
CA LYS A 438 -18.82 36.01 20.45
C LYS A 438 -17.39 35.59 20.12
N THR A 439 -16.61 35.21 21.12
CA THR A 439 -15.23 34.72 20.93
C THR A 439 -15.20 33.44 20.11
N GLN A 440 -16.03 32.46 20.47
CA GLN A 440 -16.09 31.18 19.78
C GLN A 440 -16.55 31.33 18.33
N LEU A 441 -17.60 32.13 18.09
CA LEU A 441 -18.08 32.42 16.74
C LEU A 441 -17.00 33.11 15.89
N LYS A 442 -16.28 34.08 16.47
CA LYS A 442 -15.17 34.79 15.81
C LYS A 442 -14.06 33.82 15.41
N THR A 443 -13.64 32.93 16.30
CA THR A 443 -12.60 31.92 16.01
C THR A 443 -13.06 30.96 14.89
N THR A 444 -14.30 30.48 14.94
CA THR A 444 -14.85 29.60 13.89
C THR A 444 -14.91 30.30 12.54
N ILE A 445 -15.40 31.54 12.49
CA ILE A 445 -15.48 32.32 11.25
C ILE A 445 -14.08 32.60 10.68
N GLN A 446 -13.13 33.02 11.52
CA GLN A 446 -11.76 33.31 11.08
C GLN A 446 -11.08 32.10 10.43
N SER A 447 -11.27 30.89 10.99
CA SER A 447 -10.70 29.66 10.40
C SER A 447 -11.31 29.34 9.02
N ARG A 448 -12.61 29.60 8.83
CA ARG A 448 -13.31 29.38 7.55
C ARG A 448 -12.90 30.37 6.48
N VAL A 449 -12.69 31.65 6.83
CA VAL A 449 -12.35 32.70 5.85
C VAL A 449 -11.15 32.30 4.99
N ASN A 450 -10.10 31.73 5.58
CA ASN A 450 -8.90 31.34 4.81
C ASN A 450 -9.18 30.27 3.74
N TYR A 451 -10.03 29.28 4.06
CA TYR A 451 -10.37 28.19 3.13
C TYR A 451 -11.44 28.62 2.12
N GLU A 452 -12.49 29.28 2.60
CA GLU A 452 -13.63 29.70 1.78
C GLU A 452 -13.27 30.85 0.85
N MET A 453 -12.37 31.77 1.24
CA MET A 453 -11.91 32.85 0.37
C MET A 453 -11.31 32.30 -0.92
N MET A 454 -10.45 31.28 -0.85
CA MET A 454 -9.84 30.70 -2.05
C MET A 454 -10.89 30.01 -2.95
N LYS A 455 -11.83 29.27 -2.36
CA LYS A 455 -12.94 28.67 -3.11
C LYS A 455 -13.86 29.73 -3.74
N ALA A 456 -14.18 30.78 -2.99
CA ALA A 456 -15.03 31.88 -3.43
C ALA A 456 -14.36 32.67 -4.55
N LEU A 457 -13.06 32.97 -4.43
CA LEU A 457 -12.27 33.60 -5.49
C LEU A 457 -12.27 32.73 -6.75
N LYS A 458 -12.01 31.42 -6.63
CA LYS A 458 -12.07 30.48 -7.76
C LYS A 458 -13.46 30.43 -8.41
N LYS A 459 -14.53 30.44 -7.62
CA LYS A 459 -15.93 30.42 -8.12
C LYS A 459 -16.34 31.76 -8.76
N ALA A 460 -15.88 32.88 -8.21
CA ALA A 460 -16.15 34.22 -8.72
C ALA A 460 -15.34 34.51 -9.99
N SER A 461 -14.13 33.95 -10.08
CA SER A 461 -13.30 34.02 -11.26
C SER A 461 -13.78 33.02 -12.32
N LYS A 462 -13.97 33.46 -13.57
CA LYS A 462 -14.23 32.56 -14.71
C LYS A 462 -12.92 31.89 -15.16
N ILE A 463 -12.23 31.18 -14.26
CA ILE A 463 -10.98 30.50 -14.58
C ILE A 463 -11.30 29.18 -15.27
N GLU A 464 -10.82 29.03 -16.50
CA GLU A 464 -10.77 27.77 -17.22
C GLU A 464 -9.40 27.14 -16.96
N ASP A 465 -9.35 25.99 -16.28
CA ASP A 465 -8.10 25.31 -15.99
C ASP A 465 -7.62 24.51 -17.22
N LYS A 466 -6.74 25.13 -18.01
CA LYS A 466 -6.16 24.51 -19.23
C LYS A 466 -4.86 23.77 -18.97
N ARG A 467 -4.44 23.58 -17.71
CA ARG A 467 -3.15 22.95 -17.42
C ARG A 467 -3.09 21.50 -17.92
N SER A 468 -4.22 20.79 -17.94
CA SER A 468 -4.35 19.47 -18.56
C SER A 468 -3.97 19.46 -20.04
N ILE A 469 -4.09 20.58 -20.76
CA ILE A 469 -3.71 20.67 -22.18
C ILE A 469 -2.18 20.69 -22.35
N PHE A 470 -1.46 21.26 -21.37
CA PHE A 470 -0.01 21.48 -21.45
C PHE A 470 0.84 20.39 -20.79
N PHE A 471 0.27 19.60 -19.88
CA PHE A 471 0.94 18.48 -19.20
C PHE A 471 0.29 17.17 -19.58
#